data_AF-A0A914IPC4-F1
#
_entry.id   AF-A0A914IPC4-F1
#
_cell.length_a   1.000
_cell.length_b   1.000
_cell.length_c   1.000
_cell.angle_alpha   90.00
_cell.angle_beta   90.00
_cell.angle_gamma   90.00
#
_symmetry.space_group_name_H-M   'P 1'
#
loop_
_entity.id
_entity.type
_entity.pdbx_description
1 polymer ?
#
loop_
_entity_poly.entity_id
_entity_poly.type
_entity_poly.pdbx_seq_one_letter_code
_entity_poly.pdbx_strand_id
1 'polypeptide(L)'
;MLCIMNIQGLKCHRSTLGPPESIQECAAGQDTCIKDYSLAAYSLANRECGIKGECKTRIEKGLGLADCKECYTDLCNFAVPKSIIISIFVGFFYMI
;
A
#
# COMPACT_ATOMS: atom_id res chain seq x y z
N MET A 1 18.85 -17.05 -26.46
CA MET A 1 17.41 -17.05 -26.17
C MET A 1 17.18 -16.01 -25.07
N LEU A 2 17.15 -14.73 -25.45
CA LEU A 2 16.88 -13.63 -24.51
C LEU A 2 15.36 -13.48 -24.43
N CYS A 3 14.74 -14.00 -23.37
CA CYS A 3 13.41 -13.56 -22.98
C CYS A 3 13.55 -12.13 -22.43
N ILE A 4 13.56 -11.14 -23.32
CA ILE A 4 13.25 -9.77 -22.96
C ILE A 4 11.76 -9.79 -22.62
N MET A 5 11.44 -10.23 -21.40
CA MET A 5 10.12 -10.04 -20.84
C MET A 5 9.96 -8.52 -20.80
N ASN A 6 9.00 -8.01 -21.55
CA ASN A 6 8.50 -6.65 -21.40
C ASN A 6 7.74 -6.63 -20.08
N ILE A 7 8.49 -6.63 -18.98
CA ILE A 7 7.96 -6.59 -17.62
C ILE A 7 7.68 -5.11 -17.37
N GLN A 8 6.54 -4.59 -17.84
CA GLN A 8 5.96 -3.45 -17.15
C GLN A 8 5.44 -4.02 -15.83
N GLY A 9 6.33 -4.12 -14.83
CA GLY A 9 5.98 -4.65 -13.52
C GLY A 9 4.99 -3.71 -12.86
N LEU A 10 4.00 -4.27 -12.16
CA LEU A 10 3.07 -3.49 -11.33
C LEU A 10 3.89 -2.57 -10.41
N LYS A 11 3.55 -1.29 -10.34
CA LYS A 11 4.23 -0.34 -9.44
C LYS A 11 3.41 -0.17 -8.19
N CYS A 12 4.02 -0.33 -7.03
CA CYS A 12 3.37 -0.17 -5.74
C CYS A 12 4.11 0.84 -4.88
N HIS A 13 3.40 1.53 -4.00
CA HIS A 13 4.07 2.26 -2.93
C HIS A 13 4.70 1.29 -1.96
N ARG A 14 5.90 1.64 -1.50
CA ARG A 14 6.61 0.97 -0.42
C ARG A 14 6.72 1.89 0.77
N SER A 15 6.39 1.38 1.94
CA SER A 15 6.56 2.06 3.22
C SER A 15 6.44 1.07 4.35
N THR A 16 7.29 1.18 5.36
CA THR A 16 7.15 0.37 6.58
C THR A 16 6.57 1.22 7.68
N LEU A 17 5.31 0.93 8.06
CA LEU A 17 4.62 1.62 9.16
C LEU A 17 4.70 3.14 9.05
N GLY A 18 4.20 3.72 7.96
CA GLY A 18 4.39 5.16 7.70
C GLY A 18 3.62 5.71 6.49
N PRO A 19 3.88 6.98 6.11
CA PRO A 19 3.46 7.51 4.80
C PRO A 19 4.18 6.75 3.66
N PRO A 20 3.66 6.79 2.43
CA PRO A 20 4.35 6.20 1.28
C PRO A 20 5.73 6.86 1.11
N GLU A 21 6.81 6.09 1.28
CA GLU A 21 8.18 6.60 1.24
C GLU A 21 8.77 6.53 -0.17
N SER A 22 8.43 5.47 -0.90
CA SER A 22 8.96 5.23 -2.24
C SER A 22 7.96 4.48 -3.13
N ILE A 23 8.23 4.49 -4.43
CA ILE A 23 7.55 3.64 -5.41
C ILE A 23 8.52 2.54 -5.76
N GLN A 24 8.09 1.28 -5.66
CA GLN A 24 8.84 0.13 -6.13
C GLN A 24 8.12 -0.53 -7.31
N GLU A 25 8.90 -1.01 -8.26
CA GLU A 25 8.41 -1.89 -9.32
C GLU A 25 8.42 -3.32 -8.82
N CYS A 26 7.29 -4.02 -8.92
CA CYS A 26 7.12 -5.37 -8.42
C CYS A 26 7.90 -6.38 -9.25
N ALA A 27 8.43 -7.40 -8.58
CA ALA A 27 9.12 -8.49 -9.24
C ALA A 27 8.14 -9.38 -10.02
N ALA A 28 8.65 -10.18 -10.97
CA ALA A 28 7.83 -11.15 -11.69
C ALA A 28 7.14 -12.12 -10.71
N GLY A 29 5.80 -12.22 -10.82
CA GLY A 29 4.95 -13.00 -9.92
C GLY A 29 4.38 -12.23 -8.73
N GLN A 30 4.73 -10.94 -8.56
CA GLN A 30 4.12 -10.03 -7.60
C GLN A 30 3.12 -9.11 -8.32
N ASP A 31 1.95 -9.65 -8.63
CA ASP A 31 0.92 -8.95 -9.42
C ASP A 31 -0.08 -8.19 -8.53
N THR A 32 0.29 -7.85 -7.29
CA THR A 32 -0.62 -7.23 -6.32
C THR A 32 0.12 -6.24 -5.43
N CYS A 33 -0.46 -5.05 -5.23
CA CYS A 33 -0.04 -4.15 -4.18
C CYS A 33 -0.79 -4.47 -2.89
N ILE A 34 -0.05 -4.63 -1.82
CA ILE A 34 -0.58 -4.87 -0.48
C ILE A 34 -0.52 -3.57 0.31
N LYS A 35 -1.56 -3.39 1.13
CA LYS A 35 -1.62 -2.39 2.17
C LYS A 35 -2.16 -3.02 3.44
N ASP A 36 -1.36 -3.04 4.48
CA ASP A 36 -1.68 -3.69 5.72
C ASP A 36 -1.52 -2.75 6.92
N TYR A 37 -2.47 -2.83 7.85
CA TYR A 37 -2.55 -2.00 9.05
C TYR A 37 -2.28 -2.86 10.26
N SER A 38 -1.32 -2.47 11.09
CA SER A 38 -1.05 -3.18 12.34
C SER A 38 -2.05 -2.81 13.43
N LEU A 39 -2.49 -3.79 14.23
CA LEU A 39 -3.29 -3.55 15.44
C LEU A 39 -2.53 -2.68 16.46
N ALA A 40 -1.22 -2.84 16.56
CA ALA A 40 -0.38 -2.09 17.49
C ALA A 40 -0.21 -0.61 17.07
N ALA A 41 -0.35 -0.33 15.78
CA ALA A 41 -0.19 1.00 15.22
C ALA A 41 -1.20 1.22 14.09
N TYR A 42 -2.49 1.30 14.44
CA TYR A 42 -3.59 1.40 13.47
C TYR A 42 -3.50 2.66 12.58
N SER A 43 -2.73 3.67 13.00
CA SER A 43 -2.41 4.87 12.23
C SER A 43 -1.31 4.67 11.18
N LEU A 44 -0.55 3.58 11.25
CA LEU A 44 0.58 3.26 10.40
C LEU A 44 0.21 2.10 9.47
N ALA A 45 0.44 2.30 8.17
CA ALA A 45 0.24 1.27 7.17
C ALA A 45 1.58 0.81 6.62
N ASN A 46 1.76 -0.50 6.52
CA ASN A 46 2.80 -1.10 5.71
C ASN A 46 2.27 -1.28 4.28
N ARG A 47 3.16 -1.10 3.31
CA ARG A 47 2.85 -1.13 1.89
C ARG A 47 3.99 -1.80 1.15
N GLU A 48 3.64 -2.75 0.30
CA GLU A 48 4.61 -3.52 -0.46
C GLU A 48 3.96 -4.18 -1.67
N CYS A 49 4.79 -4.72 -2.56
CA CYS A 49 4.36 -5.69 -3.55
C CYS A 49 4.14 -7.05 -2.86
N GLY A 50 3.13 -7.77 -3.29
CA GLY A 50 2.87 -9.12 -2.84
C GLY A 50 2.15 -9.94 -3.87
N ILE A 51 1.64 -11.08 -3.43
CA ILE A 51 0.92 -12.04 -4.26
C ILE A 51 -0.56 -12.07 -3.91
N LYS A 52 -1.38 -12.49 -4.86
CA LYS A 52 -2.83 -12.64 -4.66
C LYS A 52 -3.12 -13.60 -3.50
N GLY A 53 -3.94 -13.15 -2.54
CA GLY A 53 -4.36 -13.95 -1.38
C GLY A 53 -3.37 -13.96 -0.21
N GLU A 54 -2.30 -13.18 -0.29
CA GLU A 54 -1.33 -13.03 0.79
C GLU A 54 -1.95 -12.33 2.01
N CYS A 55 -2.83 -11.34 1.81
CA CYS A 55 -3.55 -10.67 2.90
C CYS A 55 -4.38 -11.67 3.71
N LYS A 56 -5.08 -12.58 3.04
CA LYS A 56 -5.88 -13.62 3.71
C LYS A 56 -4.97 -14.48 4.61
N THR A 57 -3.83 -14.90 4.08
CA THR A 57 -2.86 -15.71 4.83
C THR A 57 -2.28 -14.94 6.03
N ARG A 58 -1.99 -13.65 5.86
CA ARG A 58 -1.42 -12.80 6.92
C ARG A 58 -2.42 -12.55 8.06
N ILE A 59 -3.70 -12.36 7.72
CA ILE A 59 -4.80 -12.23 8.70
C ILE A 59 -5.03 -13.58 9.42
N GLU A 60 -5.12 -14.68 8.68
CA GLU A 60 -5.34 -16.03 9.24
C GLU A 60 -4.18 -16.47 10.15
N LYS A 61 -2.95 -16.06 9.84
CA LYS A 61 -1.77 -16.31 10.69
C LYS A 61 -1.71 -15.44 11.95
N GLY A 62 -2.66 -14.51 12.15
CA GLY A 62 -2.72 -13.70 13.36
C GLY A 62 -1.50 -12.81 13.57
N LEU A 63 -0.92 -12.27 12.49
CA LEU A 63 0.28 -11.41 12.51
C LEU A 63 0.06 -10.03 13.18
N GLY A 64 -0.96 -9.88 14.02
CA GLY A 64 -1.31 -8.60 14.63
C GLY A 64 -1.74 -7.56 13.60
N LEU A 65 -2.38 -8.01 12.52
CA LEU A 65 -2.92 -7.17 11.46
C LEU A 65 -4.40 -6.86 11.71
N ALA A 66 -4.71 -5.58 11.69
CA ALA A 66 -6.05 -5.06 11.92
C ALA A 66 -6.88 -5.02 10.63
N ASP A 67 -6.22 -4.71 9.51
CA ASP A 67 -6.83 -4.68 8.18
C ASP A 67 -5.75 -4.97 7.12
N CYS A 68 -6.12 -5.63 6.03
CA CYS A 68 -5.21 -5.91 4.91
C CYS A 68 -5.98 -5.81 3.60
N LYS A 69 -5.49 -4.96 2.69
CA LYS A 69 -6.09 -4.69 1.39
C LYS A 69 -5.12 -5.02 0.27
N GLU A 70 -5.66 -5.68 -0.74
CA GLU A 70 -4.97 -6.04 -1.99
C GLU A 70 -5.57 -5.23 -3.14
N CYS A 71 -4.73 -4.77 -4.06
CA CYS A 71 -5.17 -4.10 -5.27
C CYS A 71 -4.21 -4.38 -6.44
N TYR A 72 -4.70 -4.27 -7.68
CA TYR A 72 -4.04 -4.82 -8.88
C TYR A 72 -3.70 -3.75 -9.93
N THR A 73 -3.70 -2.47 -9.54
CA THR A 73 -3.43 -1.34 -10.43
C THR A 73 -2.23 -0.55 -9.92
N ASP A 74 -1.54 0.15 -10.81
CA ASP A 74 -0.36 0.92 -10.42
C ASP A 74 -0.69 1.94 -9.32
N LEU A 75 0.15 1.96 -8.28
CA LEU A 75 0.11 2.87 -7.13
C LEU A 75 -1.21 2.82 -6.34
N CYS A 76 -1.99 1.75 -6.48
CA CYS A 76 -3.31 1.63 -5.86
C CYS A 76 -3.29 1.53 -4.33
N ASN A 77 -2.15 1.17 -3.74
CA ASN A 77 -1.97 1.14 -2.28
C ASN A 77 -1.67 2.53 -1.68
N PHE A 78 -1.81 3.59 -2.48
CA PHE A 78 -1.87 4.96 -2.00
C PHE A 78 -3.18 5.19 -1.25
N ALA A 79 -3.12 5.21 0.07
CA ALA A 79 -4.17 5.87 0.83
C ALA A 79 -3.54 6.88 1.78
N VAL A 80 -3.92 8.13 1.53
CA VAL A 80 -3.70 9.28 2.40
C VAL A 80 -4.38 8.97 3.73
N PRO A 81 -3.70 9.12 4.88
CA PRO A 81 -4.38 9.06 6.17
C PRO A 81 -5.50 10.10 6.16
N LYS A 82 -6.74 9.70 6.53
CA LYS A 82 -7.94 10.56 6.53
C LYS A 82 -7.74 11.88 7.29
N SER A 83 -6.77 11.94 8.21
CA SER A 83 -6.43 13.13 8.98
C SER A 83 -5.78 14.26 8.18
N ILE A 84 -5.12 14.01 7.04
CA ILE A 84 -4.49 15.09 6.24
C ILE A 84 -5.53 15.87 5.43
N ILE A 85 -6.68 15.27 5.12
CA ILE A 85 -7.75 15.94 4.38
C ILE A 85 -8.32 17.11 5.20
N ILE A 86 -8.35 17.00 6.53
CA ILE A 86 -8.91 18.07 7.38
C ILE A 86 -8.02 19.32 7.36
N SER A 87 -6.69 19.19 7.33
CA SER A 87 -5.80 20.37 7.31
C SER A 87 -5.86 21.16 6.01
N ILE A 88 -6.10 20.51 4.87
CA ILE A 88 -6.19 21.20 3.57
C ILE A 88 -7.54 21.92 3.43
N PHE A 89 -8.63 21.34 3.94
CA PHE A 89 -9.95 21.97 3.89
C PHE A 89 -10.12 23.13 4.90
N VAL A 90 -9.53 23.06 6.10
CA VAL A 90 -9.60 24.15 7.08
C VAL A 90 -8.75 25.37 6.65
N GLY A 91 -7.62 25.14 5.96
CA GLY A 91 -6.81 26.23 5.42
C GLY A 91 -7.48 27.04 4.30
N PHE A 92 -8.38 26.40 3.52
CA PHE A 92 -9.10 27.08 2.44
C PHE A 92 -10.31 27.90 2.91
N PHE A 93 -10.94 27.53 4.02
CA PHE A 93 -12.09 28.26 4.56
C PHE A 93 -11.72 29.46 5.45
N TYR A 94 -10.50 29.52 6.00
CA TYR A 94 -10.03 30.66 6.81
C TYR A 94 -9.33 31.77 5.99
N MET A 95 -9.31 31.64 4.66
CA MET A 95 -8.86 32.68 3.71
C MET A 95 -10.00 33.15 2.78
N ILE A 96 -11.24 33.16 3.28
CA ILE A 96 -12.37 33.89 2.68
C ILE A 96 -12.95 34.82 3.75
#